data_AF-A0A355YNF6-F1
#
_entry.id   AF-A0A355YNF6-F1
#
_cell.length_a   1.000
_cell.length_b   1.000
_cell.length_c   1.000
_cell.angle_alpha   90.00
_cell.angle_beta   90.00
_cell.angle_gamma   90.00
#
_symmetry.space_group_name_H-M   'P 1'
#
loop_
_entity.id
_entity.type
_entity.pdbx_description
1 polymer ?
#
loop_
_entity_poly.entity_id
_entity_poly.type
_entity_poly.pdbx_seq_one_letter_code
_entity_poly.pdbx_strand_id
1 'polypeptide(L)'
;MIKDSLFEAAFAYKKTRLWQDMWDDEIFAVKFSDGEIGYCSVMGAAKDLIALGVYIGAEGFESYRKLTMAGTMESELRFQESMMCQDCLQLAFENKSELLKEEIEEVRRYTREHGIRLAGKASYPQFLKYRPYYIPWPVEDEKEQDRLREAAEAATELARLLTLHTK
;
A
#
# COMPACT_ATOMS: atom_id res chain seq x y z
N MET A 1 -13.70 10.29 -5.65
CA MET A 1 -13.74 10.52 -4.20
C MET A 1 -13.41 9.23 -3.50
N ILE A 2 -12.49 9.27 -2.55
CA ILE A 2 -12.12 8.07 -1.77
C ILE A 2 -13.23 7.72 -0.76
N LYS A 3 -13.60 6.43 -0.69
CA LYS A 3 -14.59 5.89 0.24
C LYS A 3 -14.09 5.97 1.68
N ASP A 4 -14.97 6.36 2.61
CA ASP A 4 -14.65 6.43 4.05
C ASP A 4 -14.21 5.07 4.63
N SER A 5 -14.75 3.97 4.12
CA SER A 5 -14.34 2.61 4.53
C SER A 5 -12.89 2.28 4.14
N LEU A 6 -12.37 2.85 3.05
CA LEU A 6 -10.97 2.68 2.67
C LEU A 6 -10.05 3.49 3.61
N PHE A 7 -10.45 4.70 4.01
CA PHE A 7 -9.71 5.45 5.04
C PHE A 7 -9.71 4.71 6.38
N GLU A 8 -10.85 4.15 6.79
CA GLU A 8 -10.96 3.36 8.02
C GLU A 8 -9.97 2.19 8.03
N ALA A 9 -9.99 1.37 6.98
CA ALA A 9 -9.07 0.25 6.82
C ALA A 9 -7.60 0.69 6.79
N ALA A 10 -7.29 1.80 6.12
CA ALA A 10 -5.93 2.35 6.09
C ALA A 10 -5.45 2.74 7.49
N PHE A 11 -6.25 3.49 8.26
CA PHE A 11 -5.87 3.86 9.62
C PHE A 11 -5.81 2.67 10.58
N ALA A 12 -6.64 1.63 10.38
CA ALA A 12 -6.54 0.39 11.13
C ALA A 12 -5.21 -0.33 10.85
N TYR A 13 -4.87 -0.53 9.57
CA TYR A 13 -3.60 -1.13 9.14
C TYR A 13 -2.40 -0.36 9.72
N LYS A 14 -2.39 0.97 9.63
CA LYS A 14 -1.30 1.79 10.17
C LYS A 14 -1.02 1.55 11.64
N LYS A 15 -2.05 1.30 12.46
CA LYS A 15 -1.88 1.09 13.90
C LYS A 15 -1.15 -0.22 14.21
N THR A 16 -1.23 -1.19 13.31
CA THR A 16 -0.61 -2.51 13.51
C THR A 16 0.91 -2.46 13.47
N ARG A 17 1.49 -1.55 12.67
CA ARG A 17 2.92 -1.50 12.40
C ARG A 17 3.49 -2.81 11.86
N LEU A 18 2.71 -3.56 11.09
CA LEU A 18 3.09 -4.86 10.52
C LEU A 18 4.47 -4.85 9.83
N TRP A 19 4.85 -3.73 9.21
CA TRP A 19 6.16 -3.51 8.61
C TRP A 19 7.36 -3.55 9.59
N GLN A 20 7.12 -3.69 10.89
CA GLN A 20 8.16 -3.93 11.89
C GLN A 20 8.43 -5.43 12.08
N ASP A 21 7.49 -6.28 11.67
CA ASP A 21 7.54 -7.73 11.82
C ASP A 21 7.77 -8.45 10.47
N MET A 22 7.65 -7.72 9.34
CA MET A 22 7.78 -8.26 7.99
C MET A 22 8.70 -7.40 7.11
N TRP A 23 9.43 -8.06 6.22
CA TRP A 23 10.20 -7.47 5.14
C TRP A 23 9.36 -7.35 3.85
N ASP A 24 9.79 -6.51 2.92
CA ASP A 24 9.08 -6.23 1.66
C ASP A 24 9.11 -7.41 0.67
N ASP A 25 10.03 -8.35 0.86
CA ASP A 25 10.07 -9.65 0.18
C ASP A 25 9.19 -10.74 0.83
N GLU A 26 8.67 -10.50 2.04
CA GLU A 26 7.73 -11.37 2.75
C GLU A 26 6.29 -10.98 2.38
N ILE A 27 5.78 -11.56 1.30
CA ILE A 27 4.42 -11.28 0.80
C ILE A 27 3.37 -12.28 1.29
N PHE A 28 2.11 -11.87 1.26
CA PHE A 28 0.95 -12.75 1.47
C PHE A 28 -0.11 -12.54 0.38
N ALA A 29 -0.94 -13.54 0.13
CA ALA A 29 -1.99 -13.46 -0.88
C ALA A 29 -3.38 -13.29 -0.25
N VAL A 30 -4.22 -12.46 -0.88
CA VAL A 30 -5.62 -12.22 -0.50
C VAL A 30 -6.49 -12.55 -1.70
N LYS A 31 -7.53 -13.36 -1.48
CA LYS A 31 -8.59 -13.54 -2.49
C LYS A 31 -9.67 -12.50 -2.22
N PHE A 32 -9.85 -11.59 -3.16
CA PHE A 32 -10.84 -10.52 -3.06
C PHE A 32 -12.27 -11.05 -3.27
N SER A 33 -13.24 -10.22 -2.89
CA SER A 33 -14.67 -10.46 -3.05
C SER A 33 -15.10 -10.73 -4.50
N ASP A 34 -14.38 -10.17 -5.47
CA ASP A 34 -14.59 -10.39 -6.91
C ASP A 34 -13.95 -11.68 -7.45
N GLY A 35 -13.23 -12.42 -6.60
CA GLY A 35 -12.57 -13.68 -6.92
C GLY A 35 -11.12 -13.56 -7.39
N GLU A 36 -10.63 -12.35 -7.67
CA GLU A 36 -9.22 -12.11 -8.03
C GLU A 36 -8.29 -12.31 -6.83
N ILE A 37 -7.02 -12.58 -7.11
CA ILE A 37 -5.99 -12.71 -6.08
C ILE A 37 -5.10 -11.47 -6.11
N GLY A 38 -4.94 -10.81 -4.97
CA GLY A 38 -3.93 -9.77 -4.74
C GLY A 38 -2.78 -10.32 -3.93
N TYR A 39 -1.55 -10.10 -4.41
CA TYR A 39 -0.32 -10.38 -3.69
C TYR A 39 0.15 -9.11 -2.99
N CYS A 40 0.20 -9.16 -1.66
CA CYS A 40 0.42 -8.00 -0.79
C CYS A 40 1.86 -7.99 -0.28
N SER A 41 2.60 -6.91 -0.58
CA SER A 41 3.95 -6.63 -0.05
C SER A 41 3.86 -5.55 1.03
N VAL A 42 4.36 -5.87 2.22
CA VAL A 42 4.40 -4.98 3.38
C VAL A 42 5.72 -4.21 3.36
N MET A 43 5.65 -2.90 3.11
CA MET A 43 6.84 -2.05 2.98
C MET A 43 6.99 -1.17 4.23
N GLY A 44 8.23 -1.00 4.69
CA GLY A 44 8.55 -0.09 5.80
C GLY A 44 9.55 -0.59 6.83
N ALA A 45 10.11 -1.79 6.66
CA ALA A 45 11.15 -2.33 7.54
C ALA A 45 12.37 -1.38 7.66
N ALA A 46 12.77 -0.76 6.54
CA ALA A 46 13.85 0.23 6.49
C ALA A 46 13.44 1.65 6.95
N LYS A 47 12.16 1.87 7.30
CA LYS A 47 11.57 3.16 7.78
C LYS A 47 11.56 4.32 6.77
N ASP A 48 11.95 4.11 5.52
CA ASP A 48 11.96 5.17 4.50
C ASP A 48 10.57 5.37 3.86
N LEU A 49 9.86 4.28 3.57
CA LEU A 49 8.50 4.30 3.00
C LEU A 49 7.63 3.27 3.72
N ILE A 50 6.53 3.72 4.34
CA ILE A 50 5.54 2.82 4.93
C ILE A 50 4.41 2.64 3.93
N ALA A 51 4.30 1.47 3.35
CA ALA A 51 3.29 1.19 2.33
C ALA A 51 2.80 -0.27 2.36
N LEU A 52 1.70 -0.50 1.66
CA LEU A 52 1.16 -1.81 1.32
C LEU A 52 0.97 -1.82 -0.20
N GLY A 53 1.83 -2.55 -0.91
CA GLY A 53 1.71 -2.78 -2.34
C GLY A 53 0.83 -4.00 -2.62
N VAL A 54 -0.12 -3.87 -3.54
CA VAL A 54 -1.12 -4.89 -3.89
C VAL A 54 -1.03 -5.19 -5.38
N TYR A 55 -0.40 -6.30 -5.70
CA TYR A 55 -0.13 -6.76 -7.06
C TYR A 55 -1.23 -7.73 -7.49
N ILE A 56 -2.05 -7.36 -8.46
CA ILE A 56 -3.29 -8.08 -8.79
C ILE A 56 -3.02 -9.12 -9.88
N GLY A 57 -3.48 -10.34 -9.64
CA GLY A 57 -3.40 -11.45 -10.60
C GLY A 57 -1.98 -11.84 -10.96
N ALA A 58 -1.85 -12.60 -12.04
CA ALA A 58 -0.54 -13.08 -12.52
C ALA A 58 0.34 -11.94 -13.06
N GLU A 59 -0.25 -10.95 -13.74
CA GLU A 59 0.48 -9.82 -14.33
C GLU A 59 1.09 -8.92 -13.26
N GLY A 60 0.29 -8.53 -12.26
CA GLY A 60 0.79 -7.78 -11.12
C GLY A 60 1.89 -8.54 -10.39
N PHE A 61 1.69 -9.83 -10.11
CA PHE A 61 2.70 -10.63 -9.40
C PHE A 61 4.01 -10.75 -10.18
N GLU A 62 3.96 -10.91 -11.50
CA GLU A 62 5.16 -10.94 -12.32
C GLU A 62 5.89 -9.58 -12.33
N SER A 63 5.17 -8.45 -12.27
CA SER A 63 5.79 -7.13 -12.10
C SER A 63 6.56 -7.02 -10.77
N TYR A 64 5.99 -7.54 -9.68
CA TYR A 64 6.64 -7.63 -8.37
C TYR A 64 7.91 -8.49 -8.43
N ARG A 65 7.84 -9.67 -9.06
CA ARG A 65 9.00 -10.56 -9.20
C ARG A 65 10.15 -9.91 -9.97
N LYS A 66 9.84 -9.15 -11.04
CA LYS A 66 10.86 -8.41 -11.78
C LYS A 66 11.51 -7.33 -10.91
N LEU A 67 10.71 -6.62 -10.12
CA LEU A 67 11.20 -5.59 -9.21
C LEU A 67 12.15 -6.17 -8.15
N THR A 68 11.78 -7.27 -7.49
CA THR A 68 12.62 -7.89 -6.46
C THR A 68 13.92 -8.45 -7.03
N MET A 69 13.89 -9.00 -8.24
CA MET A 69 15.10 -9.42 -8.96
C MET A 69 15.98 -8.23 -9.40
N ALA A 70 15.40 -7.04 -9.59
CA ALA A 70 16.17 -5.85 -9.97
C ALA A 70 17.01 -5.28 -8.83
N GLY A 71 16.61 -5.50 -7.58
CA GLY A 71 17.36 -5.06 -6.39
C GLY A 71 18.77 -5.67 -6.27
N THR A 72 19.04 -6.77 -7.00
CA THR A 72 20.37 -7.40 -7.06
C THR A 72 21.22 -6.93 -8.24
N MET A 73 20.76 -5.93 -9.01
CA MET A 73 21.46 -5.46 -10.21
C MET A 73 22.52 -4.40 -9.90
N GLU A 74 23.67 -4.50 -10.56
CA GLU A 74 24.77 -3.53 -10.42
C GLU A 74 24.50 -2.19 -11.15
N SER A 75 23.52 -2.14 -12.05
CA SER A 75 23.24 -0.97 -12.89
C SER A 75 22.06 -0.15 -12.36
N GLU A 76 22.34 1.11 -11.98
CA GLU A 76 21.33 2.07 -11.53
C GLU A 76 20.23 2.31 -12.58
N LEU A 77 20.59 2.39 -13.87
CA LEU A 77 19.62 2.55 -14.96
C LEU A 77 18.64 1.39 -15.02
N ARG A 78 19.12 0.15 -14.86
CA ARG A 78 18.26 -1.04 -14.86
C ARG A 78 17.35 -1.11 -13.65
N PHE A 79 17.85 -0.65 -12.50
CA PHE A 79 17.03 -0.52 -11.29
C PHE A 79 15.89 0.50 -11.51
N GLN A 80 16.20 1.67 -12.07
CA GLN A 80 15.20 2.69 -12.41
C GLN A 80 14.18 2.19 -13.44
N GLU A 81 14.62 1.50 -14.50
CA GLU A 81 13.73 0.86 -15.47
C GLU A 81 12.77 -0.12 -14.79
N SER A 82 13.25 -0.90 -13.82
CA SER A 82 12.44 -1.88 -13.10
C SER A 82 11.43 -1.22 -12.17
N MET A 83 11.81 -0.13 -11.50
CA MET A 83 10.88 0.70 -10.71
C MET A 83 9.72 1.24 -11.54
N MET A 84 9.95 1.54 -12.83
CA MET A 84 8.90 1.99 -13.76
C MET A 84 8.01 0.85 -14.27
N CYS A 85 8.39 -0.42 -14.08
CA CYS A 85 7.62 -1.57 -14.56
C CYS A 85 6.54 -2.06 -13.59
N GLN A 86 6.35 -1.40 -12.45
CA GLN A 86 5.40 -1.83 -11.43
C GLN A 86 3.95 -1.76 -11.92
N ASP A 87 3.19 -2.81 -11.64
CA ASP A 87 1.75 -2.91 -11.89
C ASP A 87 1.03 -3.32 -10.61
N CYS A 88 0.64 -2.32 -9.82
CA CYS A 88 0.04 -2.53 -8.51
C CYS A 88 -0.86 -1.37 -8.08
N LEU A 89 -1.69 -1.65 -7.07
CA LEU A 89 -2.28 -0.62 -6.23
C LEU A 89 -1.40 -0.44 -5.00
N GLN A 90 -1.36 0.75 -4.44
CA GLN A 90 -0.55 1.04 -3.26
C GLN A 90 -1.34 1.89 -2.26
N LEU A 91 -1.36 1.44 -1.00
CA LEU A 91 -1.65 2.30 0.14
C LEU A 91 -0.31 2.74 0.74
N ALA A 92 0.04 4.02 0.61
CA ALA A 92 1.23 4.60 1.22
C ALA A 92 0.87 5.52 2.39
N PHE A 93 1.80 5.72 3.31
CA PHE A 93 1.69 6.74 4.34
C PHE A 93 2.78 7.78 4.16
N GLU A 94 2.34 8.99 3.88
CA GLU A 94 3.21 10.07 3.42
C GLU A 94 3.14 11.31 4.31
N ASN A 95 4.10 12.20 4.07
CA ASN A 95 4.04 13.54 4.62
C ASN A 95 3.06 14.38 3.81
N LYS A 96 2.45 15.37 4.46
CA LYS A 96 1.50 16.29 3.79
C LYS A 96 2.11 16.95 2.53
N SER A 97 3.42 17.16 2.48
CA SER A 97 4.12 17.77 1.34
C SER A 97 4.08 16.93 0.07
N GLU A 98 3.92 15.61 0.20
CA GLU A 98 3.96 14.67 -0.92
C GLU A 98 2.59 14.42 -1.57
N LEU A 99 1.51 14.93 -0.94
CA LEU A 99 0.15 14.76 -1.44
C LEU A 99 -0.30 15.95 -2.30
N LEU A 100 -1.16 15.65 -3.26
CA LEU A 100 -1.92 16.65 -4.00
C LEU A 100 -2.91 17.36 -3.07
N LYS A 101 -3.35 18.55 -3.48
CA LYS A 101 -4.25 19.38 -2.66
C LYS A 101 -5.57 18.66 -2.39
N GLU A 102 -6.10 18.01 -3.42
CA GLU A 102 -7.34 17.25 -3.40
C GLU A 102 -7.25 16.07 -2.43
N GLU A 103 -6.14 15.32 -2.45
CA GLU A 103 -5.89 14.21 -1.51
C GLU A 103 -5.82 14.72 -0.05
N ILE A 104 -5.15 15.86 0.18
CA ILE A 104 -5.08 16.50 1.50
C ILE A 104 -6.47 16.89 2.00
N GLU A 105 -7.33 17.41 1.12
CA GLU A 105 -8.70 17.80 1.45
C GLU A 105 -9.56 16.60 1.83
N GLU A 106 -9.47 15.50 1.09
CA GLU A 106 -10.19 14.26 1.40
C GLU A 106 -9.77 13.67 2.75
N VAL A 107 -8.46 13.56 3.01
CA VAL A 107 -7.95 13.08 4.31
C VAL A 107 -8.41 13.99 5.44
N ARG A 108 -8.40 15.31 5.23
CA ARG A 108 -8.84 16.30 6.25
C ARG A 108 -10.33 16.25 6.52
N ARG A 109 -11.15 16.00 5.50
CA ARG A 109 -12.59 15.80 5.65
C ARG A 109 -12.82 14.59 6.56
N TYR A 110 -12.28 13.44 6.16
CA TYR A 110 -12.44 12.19 6.90
C TYR A 110 -11.96 12.31 8.35
N THR A 111 -10.75 12.82 8.56
CA THR A 111 -10.18 12.93 9.92
C THR A 111 -10.96 13.88 10.82
N ARG A 112 -11.53 14.97 10.28
CA ARG A 112 -12.38 15.89 11.03
C ARG A 112 -13.68 15.23 11.47
N GLU A 113 -14.34 14.51 10.56
CA GLU A 113 -15.60 13.82 10.83
C GLU A 113 -15.44 12.71 11.88
N HIS A 114 -14.26 12.08 11.92
CA HIS A 114 -13.97 10.96 12.82
C HIS A 114 -13.10 11.33 14.04
N GLY A 115 -12.81 12.61 14.25
CA GLY A 115 -12.03 13.08 15.40
C GLY A 115 -10.57 12.58 15.44
N ILE A 116 -9.98 12.26 14.28
CA ILE A 116 -8.63 11.71 14.16
C ILE A 116 -7.61 12.86 14.11
N ARG A 117 -6.60 12.81 14.98
CA ARG A 117 -5.48 13.75 14.95
C ARG A 117 -4.29 13.13 14.20
N LEU A 118 -3.88 13.75 13.10
CA LEU A 118 -2.67 13.39 12.39
C LEU A 118 -1.45 14.01 13.10
N ALA A 119 -0.46 13.18 13.44
CA ALA A 119 0.78 13.61 14.07
C ALA A 119 1.97 12.76 13.58
N GLY A 120 3.14 13.39 13.47
CA GLY A 120 4.38 12.74 13.05
C GLY A 120 4.60 12.74 11.53
N LYS A 121 5.72 12.15 11.11
CA LYS A 121 6.03 11.87 9.71
C LYS A 121 5.15 10.75 9.19
N ALA A 122 5.00 10.67 7.87
CA ALA A 122 4.25 9.59 7.21
C ALA A 122 2.86 9.42 7.84
N SER A 123 2.11 10.52 8.05
CA SER A 123 0.85 10.50 8.79
C SER A 123 -0.38 10.39 7.88
N TYR A 124 -0.28 10.82 6.62
CA TYR A 124 -1.39 10.89 5.67
C TYR A 124 -1.47 9.61 4.84
N PRO A 125 -2.62 8.90 4.76
CA PRO A 125 -2.80 7.84 3.79
C PRO A 125 -2.88 8.43 2.38
N GLN A 126 -2.23 7.76 1.43
CA GLN A 126 -2.30 8.03 -0.01
C GLN A 126 -2.61 6.72 -0.74
N PHE A 127 -3.45 6.79 -1.78
CA PHE A 127 -3.89 5.62 -2.54
C PHE A 127 -3.51 5.80 -3.99
N LEU A 128 -2.54 5.02 -4.46
CA LEU A 128 -1.95 5.16 -5.79
C LEU A 128 -2.20 3.91 -6.63
N LYS A 129 -2.34 4.12 -7.94
CA LYS A 129 -2.27 3.10 -8.97
C LYS A 129 -0.98 3.27 -9.74
N TYR A 130 -0.20 2.20 -9.78
CA TYR A 130 0.97 2.06 -10.62
C TYR A 130 0.57 1.34 -11.90
N ARG A 131 1.05 1.86 -13.02
CA ARG A 131 0.92 1.21 -14.33
C ARG A 131 2.31 1.21 -14.98
N PRO A 132 2.72 0.12 -15.64
CA PRO A 132 4.04 0.06 -16.25
C PRO A 132 4.27 1.23 -17.21
N TYR A 133 5.39 1.93 -17.01
CA TYR A 133 5.85 3.09 -17.78
C TYR A 133 5.01 4.36 -17.66
N TYR A 134 4.12 4.45 -16.66
CA TYR A 134 3.39 5.67 -16.31
C TYR A 134 3.82 6.19 -14.94
N ILE A 135 3.62 7.48 -14.71
CA ILE A 135 3.73 8.07 -13.38
C ILE A 135 2.56 7.54 -12.52
N PRO A 136 2.78 7.18 -11.24
CA PRO A 136 1.71 6.77 -10.35
C PRO A 136 0.61 7.82 -10.27
N TRP A 137 -0.65 7.36 -10.24
CA TRP A 137 -1.81 8.25 -10.23
C TRP A 137 -2.76 7.89 -9.07
N PRO A 138 -3.47 8.86 -8.47
CA PRO A 138 -4.47 8.55 -7.44
C PRO A 138 -5.49 7.52 -7.91
N VAL A 139 -5.90 6.64 -7.01
CA VAL A 139 -6.97 5.66 -7.28
C VAL A 139 -8.32 6.36 -7.36
N GLU A 140 -9.03 6.16 -8.47
CA GLU A 140 -10.36 6.73 -8.69
C GLU A 140 -11.44 5.65 -8.78
N ASP A 141 -11.11 4.48 -9.31
CA ASP A 141 -12.05 3.39 -9.56
C ASP A 141 -12.52 2.72 -8.26
N GLU A 142 -13.83 2.46 -8.17
CA GLU A 142 -14.42 1.89 -6.95
C GLU A 142 -13.92 0.48 -6.65
N LYS A 143 -13.67 -0.33 -7.66
CA LYS A 143 -13.21 -1.71 -7.51
C LYS A 143 -11.77 -1.75 -7.03
N GLU A 144 -10.94 -0.83 -7.52
CA GLU A 144 -9.57 -0.64 -7.02
C GLU A 144 -9.56 -0.19 -5.56
N GLN A 145 -10.45 0.73 -5.18
CA GLN A 145 -10.61 1.12 -3.78
C GLN A 145 -11.06 -0.04 -2.88
N ASP A 146 -12.01 -0.86 -3.35
CA ASP A 146 -12.49 -2.03 -2.60
C ASP A 146 -11.38 -3.07 -2.40
N ARG A 147 -10.54 -3.31 -3.41
CA ARG A 147 -9.37 -4.21 -3.31
C ARG A 147 -8.32 -3.69 -2.33
N LEU A 148 -8.02 -2.39 -2.34
CA LEU A 148 -7.10 -1.80 -1.36
C LEU A 148 -7.65 -1.91 0.06
N ARG A 149 -8.95 -1.73 0.25
CA ARG A 149 -9.61 -1.90 1.56
C ARG A 149 -9.45 -3.34 2.04
N GLU A 150 -9.86 -4.32 1.21
CA GLU A 150 -9.78 -5.75 1.55
C GLU A 150 -8.33 -6.19 1.84
N ALA A 151 -7.35 -5.66 1.10
CA ALA A 151 -5.94 -5.93 1.36
C ALA A 151 -5.46 -5.34 2.69
N ALA A 152 -5.87 -4.11 3.04
CA ALA A 152 -5.51 -3.48 4.32
C ALA A 152 -6.18 -4.18 5.52
N GLU A 153 -7.42 -4.65 5.36
CA GLU A 153 -8.12 -5.47 6.35
C GLU A 153 -7.41 -6.81 6.57
N ALA A 154 -7.03 -7.49 5.49
CA ALA A 154 -6.27 -8.74 5.56
C ALA A 154 -4.88 -8.54 6.20
N ALA A 155 -4.17 -7.45 5.88
CA ALA A 155 -2.91 -7.09 6.54
C ALA A 155 -3.11 -6.87 8.05
N THR A 156 -4.21 -6.21 8.42
CA THR A 156 -4.56 -5.98 9.83
C THR A 156 -4.78 -7.30 10.57
N GLU A 157 -5.48 -8.24 9.93
CA GLU A 157 -5.69 -9.58 10.50
C GLU A 157 -4.39 -10.39 10.57
N LEU A 158 -3.52 -10.31 9.56
CA LEU A 158 -2.21 -10.96 9.58
C LEU A 158 -1.37 -10.49 10.77
N ALA A 159 -1.34 -9.18 11.04
CA ALA A 159 -0.65 -8.64 12.21
C ALA A 159 -1.18 -9.21 13.54
N ARG A 160 -2.50 -9.39 13.64
CA ARG A 160 -3.15 -10.03 14.78
C ARG A 160 -2.71 -11.49 14.94
N LEU A 161 -2.65 -12.23 13.83
CA LEU A 161 -2.22 -13.63 13.82
C LEU A 161 -0.76 -13.79 14.23
N LEU A 162 0.15 -12.95 13.72
CA LEU A 162 1.56 -12.98 14.10
C LEU A 162 1.73 -12.71 15.60
N THR A 163 1.02 -11.72 16.15
CA THR A 163 1.09 -11.38 17.58
C THR A 163 0.68 -12.56 18.50
N LEU A 164 -0.24 -13.42 18.04
CA LEU A 164 -0.69 -14.58 18.81
C LEU A 164 0.33 -15.73 18.88
N HIS A 165 1.23 -15.82 17.90
CA HIS A 165 2.19 -16.93 17.80
C HIS A 165 3.60 -16.56 18.31
N THR A 166 3.85 -15.29 18.60
CA THR A 166 5.13 -14.78 19.14
C THR A 166 5.12 -14.62 20.67
N LYS A 167 4.04 -15.06 21.36
CA LYS A 167 3.93 -15.10 22.84
C LYS A 167 3.84 -16.54 23.33
#